data_AF-A0ABD3RWT3-F1
#
_entry.id   AF-A0ABD3RWT3-F1
#
_cell.length_a   1.000
_cell.length_b   1.000
_cell.length_c   1.000
_cell.angle_alpha   90.00
_cell.angle_beta   90.00
_cell.angle_gamma   90.00
#
_symmetry.space_group_name_H-M   'P 1'
#
loop_
_entity.id
_entity.type
_entity.pdbx_description
1 polymer ?
#
loop_
_entity_poly.entity_id
_entity_poly.type
_entity_poly.pdbx_seq_one_letter_code
_entity_poly.pdbx_strand_id
1 'polypeptide(L)'
;MHDRNVRSGGMGGSSSSSKKSLSVICLSAGTAHLPQYVNTNDGLPLWESTASASYLLSHPTFPVPDDRVYVETSSYDTISNAYFARTVFTDVVNHDDDMDVDVDVGGGGVADDDRDGRGGGGGGISSWRRILVVTNEFHVRRTKAIFDWVFGAPISSSSSTTSTTKHRRRGGYEMYYLSCDNVGLTNDAIEARRAHEARGERNVLDNLSRTYVTLRDIWKFLVTEHDFYSASGLVLVSAVGGGKTKRR
;
A
#
# COMPACT_ATOMS: atom_id res chain seq x y z
N MET A 1 -57.51 47.62 1.08
CA MET A 1 -56.18 48.11 0.68
C MET A 1 -55.13 47.23 1.34
N HIS A 2 -54.34 46.54 0.51
CA HIS A 2 -53.05 45.88 0.79
C HIS A 2 -53.05 44.70 1.79
N ASP A 3 -53.03 43.42 1.40
CA ASP A 3 -52.03 42.68 0.60
C ASP A 3 -50.73 42.40 1.38
N ARG A 4 -50.50 41.15 1.81
CA ARG A 4 -49.37 40.34 1.31
C ARG A 4 -49.28 38.92 1.89
N ASN A 5 -49.31 38.02 0.92
CA ASN A 5 -48.80 36.66 0.83
C ASN A 5 -47.29 36.58 1.18
N VAL A 6 -46.85 35.65 2.02
CA VAL A 6 -45.45 35.17 2.03
C VAL A 6 -45.43 33.66 2.15
N ARG A 7 -45.15 33.03 1.01
CA ARG A 7 -44.68 31.65 0.88
C ARG A 7 -43.26 31.57 1.42
N SER A 8 -42.99 30.73 2.41
CA SER A 8 -41.62 30.26 2.70
C SER A 8 -41.39 28.91 2.02
N GLY A 9 -40.97 28.99 0.76
CA GLY A 9 -40.28 27.88 0.09
C GLY A 9 -38.87 27.76 0.66
N GLY A 10 -38.49 26.54 1.04
CA GLY A 10 -37.17 26.26 1.61
C GLY A 10 -36.89 24.76 1.63
N MET A 11 -37.14 24.05 0.53
CA MET A 11 -36.53 22.74 0.30
C MET A 11 -35.06 22.96 -0.07
N GLY A 12 -34.24 23.24 0.94
CA GLY A 12 -32.80 23.16 0.84
C GLY A 12 -32.41 21.69 0.84
N GLY A 13 -32.41 21.05 -0.33
CA GLY A 13 -31.76 19.77 -0.54
C GLY A 13 -30.27 19.93 -0.29
N SER A 14 -29.83 19.60 0.93
CA SER A 14 -28.43 19.41 1.27
C SER A 14 -27.94 18.21 0.47
N SER A 15 -27.27 18.46 -0.65
CA SER A 15 -26.45 17.45 -1.31
C SER A 15 -25.26 17.17 -0.38
N SER A 16 -25.42 16.22 0.53
CA SER A 16 -24.30 15.70 1.30
C SER A 16 -23.35 15.04 0.32
N SER A 17 -22.27 15.74 -0.05
CA SER A 17 -21.14 15.07 -0.68
C SER A 17 -20.66 14.04 0.34
N SER A 18 -20.87 12.75 0.05
CA SER A 18 -20.38 11.69 0.93
C SER A 18 -18.88 11.88 1.03
N LYS A 19 -18.36 12.27 2.22
CA LYS A 19 -16.92 12.34 2.44
C LYS A 19 -16.36 10.97 2.11
N LYS A 20 -15.57 10.88 1.05
CA LYS A 20 -14.91 9.65 0.64
C LYS A 20 -13.97 9.25 1.79
N SER A 21 -14.32 8.20 2.51
CA SER A 21 -13.53 7.69 3.63
C SER A 21 -12.26 7.02 3.11
N LEU A 22 -11.14 7.29 3.78
CA LEU A 22 -9.85 6.70 3.43
C LEU A 22 -9.81 5.25 3.91
N SER A 23 -9.16 4.39 3.11
CA SER A 23 -8.82 3.02 3.49
C SER A 23 -7.41 2.99 4.07
N VAL A 24 -7.17 2.13 5.06
CA VAL A 24 -5.89 2.00 5.75
C VAL A 24 -5.37 0.57 5.60
N ILE A 25 -4.13 0.42 5.14
CA ILE A 25 -3.44 -0.87 5.10
C ILE A 25 -2.43 -0.90 6.24
N CYS A 26 -2.57 -1.86 7.15
CA CYS A 26 -1.56 -2.19 8.14
C CYS A 26 -0.59 -3.20 7.53
N LEU A 27 0.70 -2.85 7.48
CA LEU A 27 1.76 -3.66 6.85
C LEU A 27 2.60 -4.38 7.91
N SER A 28 3.40 -5.35 7.46
CA SER A 28 4.35 -6.14 8.27
C SER A 28 3.72 -7.29 9.06
N ALA A 29 4.22 -8.50 8.81
CA ALA A 29 4.07 -9.67 9.67
C ALA A 29 4.90 -9.53 10.97
N GLY A 30 6.03 -8.84 10.90
CA GLY A 30 6.94 -8.70 12.02
C GLY A 30 8.36 -8.37 11.57
N THR A 31 9.29 -8.38 12.53
CA THR A 31 10.72 -8.27 12.23
C THR A 31 11.37 -9.65 12.21
N ALA A 32 12.05 -9.97 11.11
CA ALA A 32 12.79 -11.23 10.99
C ALA A 32 14.07 -11.29 11.87
N HIS A 33 14.30 -10.28 12.71
CA HIS A 33 15.42 -10.26 13.66
C HIS A 33 15.04 -10.72 15.06
N LEU A 34 13.75 -10.86 15.35
CA LEU A 34 13.25 -11.29 16.66
C LEU A 34 12.34 -12.51 16.48
N PRO A 35 12.26 -13.40 17.47
CA PRO A 35 11.25 -14.44 17.48
C PRO A 35 9.86 -13.82 17.32
N GLN A 36 9.01 -14.42 16.48
CA GLN A 36 7.63 -13.99 16.36
C GLN A 36 6.97 -14.11 17.73
N TYR A 37 6.29 -13.05 18.16
CA TYR A 37 5.48 -13.11 19.35
C TYR A 37 4.29 -14.03 19.10
N VAL A 38 4.12 -15.06 19.93
CA VAL A 38 2.99 -15.98 19.86
C VAL A 38 2.06 -15.66 21.01
N ASN A 39 0.79 -15.42 20.69
CA ASN A 39 -0.23 -15.15 21.68
C ASN A 39 -0.46 -16.42 22.53
N THR A 40 -0.34 -16.27 23.85
CA THR A 40 -0.50 -17.39 24.79
C THR A 40 -1.92 -17.92 24.85
N ASN A 41 -2.92 -17.13 24.43
CA ASN A 41 -4.32 -17.48 24.56
C ASN A 41 -4.82 -18.41 23.43
N ASP A 42 -4.32 -18.25 22.21
CA ASP A 42 -4.76 -18.99 21.02
C ASP A 42 -3.62 -19.74 20.29
N GLY A 43 -2.36 -19.50 20.68
CA GLY A 43 -1.19 -20.09 20.05
C GLY A 43 -0.87 -19.54 18.66
N LEU A 44 -1.54 -18.46 18.23
CA LEU A 44 -1.34 -17.85 16.93
C LEU A 44 -0.25 -16.76 16.99
N PRO A 45 0.49 -16.54 15.88
CA PRO A 45 1.44 -15.43 15.80
C PRO A 45 0.70 -14.09 15.85
N LEU A 46 1.19 -13.17 16.68
CA LEU A 46 0.77 -11.78 16.66
C LEU A 46 1.57 -11.04 15.60
N TRP A 47 0.93 -10.63 14.51
CA TRP A 47 1.57 -9.83 13.47
C TRP A 47 1.51 -8.34 13.80
N GLU A 48 2.55 -7.59 13.42
CA GLU A 48 2.59 -6.12 13.59
C GLU A 48 1.39 -5.43 12.90
N SER A 49 1.00 -5.93 11.72
CA SER A 49 -0.17 -5.46 10.99
C SER A 49 -1.47 -5.70 11.74
N THR A 50 -1.65 -6.89 12.35
CA THR A 50 -2.85 -7.17 13.17
C THR A 50 -2.90 -6.36 14.46
N ALA A 51 -1.75 -6.13 15.11
CA ALA A 51 -1.69 -5.27 16.28
C ALA A 51 -2.07 -3.82 15.93
N SER A 52 -1.57 -3.31 14.80
CA SER A 52 -1.91 -1.98 14.28
C SER A 52 -3.39 -1.88 13.91
N ALA A 53 -3.95 -2.89 13.24
CA ALA A 53 -5.35 -2.95 12.88
C ALA A 53 -6.24 -2.97 14.14
N SER A 54 -5.92 -3.80 15.13
CA SER A 54 -6.63 -3.83 16.41
C SER A 54 -6.66 -2.45 17.06
N TYR A 55 -5.52 -1.75 17.09
CA TYR A 55 -5.45 -0.39 17.65
C TYR A 55 -6.34 0.59 16.90
N LEU A 56 -6.36 0.56 15.56
CA LEU A 56 -7.19 1.45 14.73
C LEU A 56 -8.68 1.17 14.91
N LEU A 57 -9.07 -0.09 14.96
CA LEU A 57 -10.48 -0.51 15.16
C LEU A 57 -10.99 -0.10 16.54
N SER A 58 -10.15 -0.25 17.57
CA SER A 58 -10.52 0.06 18.96
C SER A 58 -10.07 1.43 19.44
N HIS A 59 -9.64 2.34 18.54
CA HIS A 59 -9.09 3.62 18.96
C HIS A 59 -10.17 4.43 19.70
N PRO A 60 -9.90 4.93 20.92
CA PRO A 60 -10.94 5.54 21.77
C PRO A 60 -11.57 6.80 21.16
N THR A 61 -10.76 7.62 20.48
CA THR A 61 -11.21 8.89 19.89
C THR A 61 -11.51 8.82 18.40
N PHE A 62 -10.77 8.03 17.63
CA PHE A 62 -10.81 8.01 16.17
C PHE A 62 -10.82 6.57 15.62
N PRO A 63 -11.84 5.76 15.96
CA PRO A 63 -11.93 4.40 15.46
C PRO A 63 -12.09 4.42 13.94
N VAL A 64 -11.35 3.55 13.24
CA VAL A 64 -11.50 3.34 11.80
C VAL A 64 -12.53 2.22 11.59
N PRO A 65 -13.53 2.40 10.71
CA PRO A 65 -14.47 1.32 10.36
C PRO A 65 -13.76 0.06 9.86
N ASP A 66 -14.28 -1.12 10.20
CA ASP A 66 -13.69 -2.40 9.86
C ASP A 66 -13.64 -2.66 8.34
N ASP A 67 -14.66 -2.20 7.60
CA ASP A 67 -14.69 -2.19 6.15
C ASP A 67 -13.62 -1.29 5.48
N ARG A 68 -12.79 -0.60 6.29
CA ARG A 68 -11.71 0.30 5.84
C ARG A 68 -10.33 -0.08 6.37
N VAL A 69 -10.21 -1.11 7.19
CA VAL A 69 -8.91 -1.57 7.73
C VAL A 69 -8.51 -2.88 7.06
N TYR A 70 -7.37 -2.86 6.39
CA TYR A 70 -6.81 -4.00 5.68
C TYR A 70 -5.49 -4.42 6.34
N VAL A 71 -5.18 -5.71 6.30
CA VAL A 71 -4.02 -6.29 6.96
C VAL A 71 -3.19 -7.06 5.95
N GLU A 72 -1.89 -6.76 5.90
CA GLU A 72 -0.91 -7.46 5.10
C GLU A 72 0.07 -8.22 6.03
N THR A 73 0.25 -9.53 5.80
CA THR A 73 0.94 -10.45 6.73
C THR A 73 2.06 -11.27 6.08
N SER A 74 2.51 -10.89 4.89
CA SER A 74 3.57 -11.58 4.15
C SER A 74 4.92 -10.88 4.28
N SER A 75 4.94 -9.57 4.52
CA SER A 75 6.15 -8.77 4.60
C SER A 75 6.86 -8.83 5.97
N TYR A 76 8.19 -8.68 5.98
CA TYR A 76 9.06 -8.73 7.17
C TYR A 76 10.11 -7.60 7.17
N ASP A 77 10.10 -6.75 6.14
CA ASP A 77 10.99 -5.59 6.01
C ASP A 77 10.34 -4.49 5.17
N THR A 78 10.96 -3.32 5.13
CA THR A 78 10.40 -2.16 4.41
C THR A 78 10.28 -2.36 2.89
N ILE A 79 11.14 -3.17 2.25
CA ILE A 79 11.11 -3.39 0.79
C ILE A 79 9.90 -4.25 0.43
N SER A 80 9.72 -5.34 1.16
CA SER A 80 8.58 -6.24 1.05
C SER A 80 7.28 -5.58 1.48
N ASN A 81 7.26 -4.71 2.50
CA ASN A 81 6.09 -3.88 2.83
C ASN A 81 5.61 -3.11 1.60
N ALA A 82 6.51 -2.43 0.89
CA ALA A 82 6.17 -1.70 -0.32
C ALA A 82 5.73 -2.63 -1.46
N TYR A 83 6.40 -3.77 -1.64
CA TYR A 83 6.12 -4.73 -2.71
C TYR A 83 4.73 -5.36 -2.54
N PHE A 84 4.40 -5.88 -1.36
CA PHE A 84 3.12 -6.51 -1.10
C PHE A 84 1.98 -5.49 -1.00
N ALA A 85 2.22 -4.31 -0.42
CA ALA A 85 1.24 -3.21 -0.49
C ALA A 85 0.85 -2.92 -1.95
N ARG A 86 1.84 -2.84 -2.85
CA ARG A 86 1.57 -2.59 -4.26
C ARG A 86 0.85 -3.76 -4.93
N THR A 87 1.42 -4.95 -4.87
CA THR A 87 0.99 -6.07 -5.72
C THR A 87 -0.28 -6.75 -5.23
N VAL A 88 -0.53 -6.76 -3.92
CA VAL A 88 -1.70 -7.45 -3.33
C VAL A 88 -2.89 -6.52 -3.19
N PHE A 89 -2.65 -5.23 -2.91
CA PHE A 89 -3.73 -4.28 -2.66
C PHE A 89 -3.90 -3.30 -3.81
N THR A 90 -2.87 -2.53 -4.13
CA THR A 90 -3.08 -1.39 -5.03
C THR A 90 -3.27 -1.84 -6.47
N ASP A 91 -2.40 -2.68 -7.03
CA ASP A 91 -2.51 -3.11 -8.43
C ASP A 91 -3.82 -3.88 -8.70
N VAL A 92 -4.32 -4.65 -7.72
CA VAL A 92 -5.58 -5.41 -7.82
C VAL A 92 -6.81 -4.51 -7.85
N VAL A 93 -6.91 -3.57 -6.91
CA VAL A 93 -8.05 -2.61 -6.82
C VAL A 93 -8.11 -1.68 -8.04
N ASN A 94 -7.00 -1.55 -8.75
CA ASN A 94 -6.81 -0.62 -9.83
C ASN A 94 -7.11 -1.21 -11.22
N HIS A 95 -7.51 -2.48 -11.30
CA HIS A 95 -7.69 -3.21 -12.57
C HIS A 95 -9.07 -3.01 -13.23
N ASP A 96 -10.05 -2.44 -12.52
CA ASP A 96 -11.43 -2.28 -13.01
C ASP A 96 -11.61 -1.09 -13.97
N ASP A 97 -10.66 -0.14 -14.04
CA ASP A 97 -10.77 1.05 -14.88
C ASP A 97 -10.30 0.85 -16.34
N ASP A 98 -9.62 -0.27 -16.67
CA ASP A 98 -8.96 -0.50 -17.98
C ASP A 98 -9.71 -1.52 -18.88
N MET A 99 -10.89 -2.00 -18.48
CA MET A 99 -11.69 -3.00 -19.24
C MET A 99 -12.77 -2.41 -20.16
N ASP A 100 -12.85 -1.08 -20.31
CA ASP A 100 -13.59 -0.45 -21.42
C ASP A 100 -12.76 -0.53 -22.70
N VAL A 101 -12.52 -1.75 -23.18
CA VAL A 101 -12.08 -1.97 -24.56
C VAL A 101 -13.33 -1.89 -25.40
N ASP A 102 -13.49 -0.79 -26.13
CA ASP A 102 -14.46 -0.66 -27.22
C ASP A 102 -14.32 -1.88 -28.13
N VAL A 103 -15.20 -2.86 -27.95
CA VAL A 103 -15.43 -3.90 -28.96
C VAL A 103 -16.21 -3.18 -30.04
N ASP A 104 -15.50 -2.67 -31.04
CA ASP A 104 -16.09 -2.21 -32.29
C ASP A 104 -16.71 -3.42 -33.00
N VAL A 105 -17.92 -3.79 -32.58
CA VAL A 105 -18.78 -4.71 -33.32
C VAL A 105 -19.46 -3.88 -34.39
N GLY A 106 -18.76 -3.68 -35.49
CA GLY A 106 -19.39 -3.21 -36.72
C GLY A 106 -20.48 -4.20 -37.16
N GLY A 107 -21.74 -3.75 -37.20
CA GLY A 107 -22.75 -4.37 -38.04
C GLY A 107 -24.19 -4.40 -37.51
N GLY A 108 -25.02 -3.49 -38.03
CA GLY A 108 -26.39 -3.81 -38.47
C GLY A 108 -27.51 -3.55 -37.47
N GLY A 109 -28.45 -2.68 -37.83
CA GLY A 109 -29.58 -2.28 -36.99
C GLY A 109 -30.62 -3.36 -36.72
N VAL A 110 -31.50 -3.11 -35.76
CA VAL A 110 -32.96 -2.93 -35.87
C VAL A 110 -33.51 -2.63 -34.46
N ALA A 111 -34.52 -1.75 -34.38
CA ALA A 111 -35.21 -1.33 -33.17
C ALA A 111 -36.04 -2.48 -32.54
N ASP A 112 -36.11 -2.53 -31.20
CA ASP A 112 -37.35 -2.40 -30.41
C ASP A 112 -37.18 -2.88 -28.95
N ASP A 113 -37.93 -2.19 -28.08
CA ASP A 113 -38.54 -2.57 -26.81
C ASP A 113 -37.72 -2.87 -25.53
N ASP A 114 -37.96 -2.00 -24.55
CA ASP A 114 -38.32 -2.29 -23.16
C ASP A 114 -37.64 -3.47 -22.45
N ARG A 115 -36.56 -3.17 -21.71
CA ARG A 115 -36.26 -3.86 -20.44
C ARG A 115 -35.71 -2.92 -19.37
N ASP A 116 -36.59 -2.69 -18.41
CA ASP A 116 -36.40 -2.42 -16.99
C ASP A 116 -34.97 -2.28 -16.47
N GLY A 117 -34.74 -1.09 -15.90
CA GLY A 117 -33.60 -0.78 -15.05
C GLY A 117 -33.46 -1.75 -13.87
N ARG A 118 -32.40 -2.55 -13.92
CA ARG A 118 -31.66 -2.94 -12.73
C ARG A 118 -30.34 -2.19 -12.74
N GLY A 119 -30.37 -0.96 -12.25
CA GLY A 119 -29.18 -0.24 -11.81
C GLY A 119 -28.54 -1.02 -10.67
N GLY A 120 -27.67 -1.97 -11.00
CA GLY A 120 -26.79 -2.61 -10.04
C GLY A 120 -25.87 -1.53 -9.48
N GLY A 121 -26.16 -1.06 -8.27
CA GLY A 121 -25.25 -0.27 -7.45
C GLY A 121 -24.06 -1.12 -7.05
N GLY A 122 -23.20 -1.47 -8.01
CA GLY A 122 -21.86 -1.94 -7.75
C GLY A 122 -21.10 -0.78 -7.14
N GLY A 123 -20.92 -0.79 -5.82
CA GLY A 123 -20.02 0.12 -5.13
C GLY A 123 -18.60 -0.16 -5.62
N GLY A 124 -18.22 0.43 -6.75
CA GLY A 124 -16.90 0.27 -7.34
C GLY A 124 -15.83 0.62 -6.31
N ILE A 125 -14.92 -0.31 -6.06
CA ILE A 125 -13.78 -0.04 -5.19
C ILE A 125 -12.96 1.01 -5.92
N SER A 126 -12.87 2.21 -5.36
CA SER A 126 -12.16 3.27 -6.05
C SER A 126 -10.68 2.95 -6.14
N SER A 127 -10.10 3.12 -7.33
CA SER A 127 -8.67 3.06 -7.63
C SER A 127 -7.79 3.69 -6.52
N TRP A 128 -6.93 2.89 -5.87
CA TRP A 128 -5.98 3.34 -4.84
C TRP A 128 -4.70 3.88 -5.51
N ARG A 129 -4.79 5.10 -6.06
CA ARG A 129 -3.66 5.78 -6.73
C ARG A 129 -2.95 6.84 -5.89
N ARG A 130 -3.62 7.37 -4.87
CA ARG A 130 -3.05 8.36 -3.94
C ARG A 130 -2.79 7.69 -2.60
N ILE A 131 -1.52 7.54 -2.25
CA ILE A 131 -1.09 6.70 -1.13
C ILE A 131 -0.34 7.57 -0.13
N LEU A 132 -0.79 7.56 1.13
CA LEU A 132 -0.06 8.16 2.24
C LEU A 132 0.65 7.05 3.02
N VAL A 133 1.98 7.12 3.07
CA VAL A 133 2.79 6.23 3.89
C VAL A 133 3.08 6.93 5.22
N VAL A 134 2.66 6.30 6.32
CA VAL A 134 2.90 6.79 7.68
C VAL A 134 3.95 5.92 8.35
N THR A 135 4.99 6.51 8.91
CA THR A 135 6.05 5.78 9.63
C THR A 135 6.78 6.69 10.62
N ASN A 136 7.76 6.15 11.35
CA ASN A 136 8.54 6.91 12.33
C ASN A 136 9.51 7.89 11.64
N GLU A 137 9.78 9.02 12.30
CA GLU A 137 10.66 10.08 11.80
C GLU A 137 12.05 9.57 11.39
N PHE A 138 12.69 8.70 12.18
CA PHE A 138 14.02 8.18 11.80
C PHE A 138 13.99 7.30 10.54
N HIS A 139 12.85 6.69 10.20
CA HIS A 139 12.72 5.69 9.12
C HIS A 139 12.13 6.26 7.82
N VAL A 140 11.49 7.43 7.88
CA VAL A 140 10.71 7.99 6.76
C VAL A 140 11.53 8.20 5.49
N ARG A 141 12.83 8.56 5.60
CA ARG A 141 13.69 8.83 4.45
C ARG A 141 13.98 7.57 3.63
N ARG A 142 14.43 6.50 4.29
CA ARG A 142 14.62 5.20 3.65
C ARG A 142 13.31 4.62 3.14
N THR A 143 12.23 4.75 3.93
CA THR A 143 10.89 4.31 3.52
C THR A 143 10.47 5.00 2.23
N LYS A 144 10.65 6.32 2.13
CA LYS A 144 10.37 7.07 0.92
C LYS A 144 11.17 6.58 -0.28
N ALA A 145 12.49 6.39 -0.13
CA ALA A 145 13.33 5.87 -1.20
C ALA A 145 12.86 4.50 -1.71
N ILE A 146 12.43 3.62 -0.78
CA ILE A 146 11.94 2.29 -1.10
C ILE A 146 10.57 2.34 -1.78
N PHE A 147 9.60 3.06 -1.20
CA PHE A 147 8.25 3.14 -1.75
C PHE A 147 8.25 3.83 -3.12
N ASP A 148 9.00 4.92 -3.30
CA ASP A 148 9.14 5.58 -4.61
C ASP A 148 9.75 4.63 -5.66
N TRP A 149 10.75 3.83 -5.28
CA TRP A 149 11.35 2.84 -6.15
C TRP A 149 10.35 1.74 -6.53
N VAL A 150 9.74 1.10 -5.53
CA VAL A 150 8.84 -0.03 -5.75
C VAL A 150 7.57 0.39 -6.46
N PHE A 151 6.92 1.50 -6.09
CA PHE A 151 5.72 2.00 -6.77
C PHE A 151 6.03 2.62 -8.15
N GLY A 152 7.26 3.08 -8.37
CA GLY A 152 7.72 3.59 -9.66
C GLY A 152 8.16 2.51 -10.66
N ALA A 153 8.36 1.27 -10.23
CA ALA A 153 8.86 0.19 -11.08
C ALA A 153 7.80 -0.29 -12.10
N PRO A 154 8.11 -0.44 -13.40
CA PRO A 154 7.20 -1.12 -14.34
C PRO A 154 7.03 -2.61 -14.00
N ILE A 155 5.91 -3.21 -14.39
CA ILE A 155 5.63 -4.65 -14.16
C ILE A 155 6.66 -5.53 -14.86
N SER A 156 6.94 -5.23 -16.14
CA SER A 156 7.87 -5.95 -16.99
C SER A 156 8.64 -4.97 -17.88
N SER A 157 9.73 -5.44 -18.48
CA SER A 157 10.57 -4.69 -19.42
C SER A 157 9.92 -4.47 -20.80
N SER A 158 8.66 -4.89 -21.00
CA SER A 158 7.97 -4.76 -22.27
C SER A 158 7.65 -3.30 -22.60
N SER A 159 8.28 -2.86 -23.69
CA SER A 159 8.11 -1.61 -24.40
C SER A 159 6.66 -1.34 -24.83
N SER A 160 6.09 -0.23 -24.34
CA SER A 160 5.08 0.54 -25.09
C SER A 160 5.54 2.00 -25.18
N THR A 161 6.46 2.21 -26.12
CA THR A 161 6.44 3.20 -27.21
C THR A 161 5.71 4.53 -26.96
N THR A 162 6.51 5.60 -27.04
CA THR A 162 6.16 6.90 -27.65
C THR A 162 4.96 7.65 -27.07
N SER A 163 5.15 8.20 -25.88
CA SER A 163 4.41 9.38 -25.43
C SER A 163 5.44 10.40 -24.96
N THR A 164 5.71 11.38 -25.82
CA THR A 164 6.64 12.50 -25.63
C THR A 164 6.15 13.55 -24.63
N THR A 165 5.16 13.23 -23.80
CA THR A 165 4.73 14.11 -22.70
C THR A 165 5.59 13.84 -21.47
N LYS A 166 6.48 14.79 -21.23
CA LYS A 166 7.55 14.90 -20.22
C LYS A 166 7.12 14.76 -18.74
N HIS A 167 5.94 14.21 -18.42
CA HIS A 167 5.40 14.08 -17.07
C HIS A 167 4.49 12.86 -16.83
N ARG A 168 4.59 11.75 -17.58
CA ARG A 168 3.95 10.49 -17.12
C ARG A 168 4.65 9.99 -15.85
N ARG A 169 4.00 10.22 -14.71
CA ARG A 169 4.33 9.67 -13.38
C ARG A 169 4.68 8.19 -13.54
N ARG A 170 5.93 7.82 -13.19
CA ARG A 170 6.34 6.42 -13.07
C ARG A 170 5.32 5.69 -12.17
N GLY A 171 4.64 4.69 -12.70
CA GLY A 171 3.68 3.85 -11.96
C GLY A 171 2.25 4.37 -11.79
N GLY A 172 1.92 5.60 -12.22
CA GLY A 172 0.55 6.14 -12.05
C GLY A 172 0.13 6.41 -10.59
N TYR A 173 1.03 6.22 -9.64
CA TYR A 173 0.82 6.46 -8.21
C TYR A 173 1.29 7.85 -7.79
N GLU A 174 0.59 8.42 -6.82
CA GLU A 174 0.94 9.65 -6.13
C GLU A 174 1.20 9.35 -4.66
N MET A 175 2.47 9.49 -4.27
CA MET A 175 2.96 9.09 -2.94
C MET A 175 3.10 10.32 -2.04
N TYR A 176 2.56 10.21 -0.83
CA TYR A 176 2.72 11.15 0.28
C TYR A 176 3.37 10.43 1.45
N TYR A 177 4.08 11.18 2.30
CA TYR A 177 4.81 10.63 3.42
C TYR A 177 4.57 11.47 4.67
N LEU A 178 4.20 10.83 5.77
CA LEU A 178 4.02 11.45 7.07
C LEU A 178 4.90 10.74 8.09
N SER A 179 5.74 11.50 8.78
CA SER A 179 6.52 11.03 9.91
C SER A 179 5.79 11.26 11.23
N CYS A 180 5.83 10.29 12.11
CA CYS A 180 5.43 10.42 13.51
C CYS A 180 6.66 10.64 14.41
N ASP A 181 6.47 11.40 15.49
CA ASP A 181 7.52 11.71 16.45
C ASP A 181 8.08 10.46 17.14
N ASN A 182 9.37 10.49 17.45
CA ASN A 182 10.04 9.41 18.17
C ASN A 182 9.76 9.50 19.67
N VAL A 183 8.67 8.89 20.12
CA VAL A 183 8.33 8.83 21.55
C VAL A 183 8.97 7.60 22.20
N GLY A 184 9.55 7.78 23.38
CA GLY A 184 10.04 6.65 24.21
C GLY A 184 11.42 6.10 23.85
N LEU A 185 12.22 6.79 23.03
CA LEU A 185 13.60 6.42 22.70
C LEU A 185 14.61 7.41 23.29
N THR A 186 15.78 6.91 23.69
CA THR A 186 16.91 7.76 24.12
C THR A 186 17.57 8.44 22.92
N ASN A 187 18.26 9.56 23.15
CA ASN A 187 18.98 10.28 22.09
C ASN A 187 20.02 9.40 21.38
N ASP A 188 20.81 8.63 22.14
CA ASP A 188 21.80 7.71 21.57
C ASP A 188 21.14 6.63 20.69
N ALA A 189 19.98 6.11 21.10
CA ALA A 189 19.22 5.15 20.30
C ALA A 189 18.69 5.79 19.02
N ILE A 190 18.25 7.05 19.07
CA ILE A 190 17.78 7.81 17.90
C ILE A 190 18.95 8.04 16.93
N GLU A 191 20.13 8.46 17.41
CA GLU A 191 21.31 8.69 16.58
C GLU A 191 21.80 7.42 15.90
N ALA A 192 21.92 6.32 16.65
CA ALA A 192 22.30 5.02 16.11
C ALA A 192 21.35 4.56 15.00
N ARG A 193 20.03 4.75 15.21
CA ARG A 193 19.00 4.46 14.20
C ARG A 193 19.16 5.36 12.98
N ARG A 194 19.27 6.68 13.14
CA ARG A 194 19.44 7.62 12.02
C ARG A 194 20.66 7.27 11.16
N ALA A 195 21.79 6.91 11.77
CA ALA A 195 22.99 6.49 11.05
C ALA A 195 22.78 5.18 10.28
N HIS A 196 22.07 4.21 10.87
CA HIS A 196 21.69 2.96 10.20
C HIS A 196 20.76 3.23 9.00
N GLU A 197 19.73 4.04 9.19
CA GLU A 197 18.75 4.38 8.16
C GLU A 197 19.40 5.14 6.99
N ALA A 198 20.33 6.08 7.26
CA ALA A 198 21.05 6.80 6.21
C ALA A 198 21.97 5.92 5.36
N ARG A 199 22.46 4.79 5.89
CA ARG A 199 23.18 3.78 5.09
C ARG A 199 22.21 2.95 4.26
N GLY A 200 21.10 2.54 4.86
CA GLY A 200 20.04 1.81 4.16
C GLY A 200 19.44 2.60 2.99
N GLU A 201 19.14 3.89 3.22
CA GLU A 201 18.65 4.82 2.19
C GLU A 201 19.64 4.91 1.02
N ARG A 202 20.93 5.14 1.29
CA ARG A 202 21.96 5.19 0.25
C ARG A 202 22.06 3.88 -0.53
N ASN A 203 22.02 2.73 0.14
CA ASN A 203 22.04 1.45 -0.54
C ASN A 203 20.83 1.26 -1.49
N VAL A 204 19.65 1.74 -1.11
CA VAL A 204 18.46 1.70 -1.97
C VAL A 204 18.64 2.59 -3.20
N LEU A 205 19.04 3.85 -3.00
CA LEU A 205 19.19 4.83 -4.06
C LEU A 205 20.33 4.50 -5.02
N ASP A 206 21.46 4.04 -4.48
CA ASP A 206 22.68 3.90 -5.26
C ASP A 206 22.84 2.53 -5.91
N ASN A 207 22.29 1.48 -5.28
CA ASN A 207 22.48 0.10 -5.71
C ASN A 207 21.14 -0.56 -6.07
N LEU A 208 20.28 -0.85 -5.08
CA LEU A 208 19.12 -1.73 -5.28
C LEU A 208 18.16 -1.22 -6.35
N SER A 209 17.84 0.08 -6.34
CA SER A 209 16.91 0.67 -7.30
C SER A 209 17.44 0.77 -8.73
N ARG A 210 18.76 0.71 -8.90
CA ARG A 210 19.41 0.64 -10.21
C ARG A 210 19.55 -0.79 -10.72
N THR A 211 19.70 -1.75 -9.81
CA THR A 211 19.87 -3.17 -10.14
C THR A 211 18.53 -3.84 -10.45
N TYR A 212 17.51 -3.63 -9.61
CA TYR A 212 16.19 -4.25 -9.79
C TYR A 212 15.18 -3.21 -10.22
N VAL A 213 15.05 -3.02 -11.53
CA VAL A 213 14.33 -1.90 -12.14
C VAL A 213 12.85 -2.19 -12.36
N THR A 214 12.46 -3.47 -12.50
CA THR A 214 11.06 -3.89 -12.66
C THR A 214 10.52 -4.57 -11.40
N LEU A 215 9.19 -4.65 -11.26
CA LEU A 215 8.56 -5.45 -10.20
C LEU A 215 9.00 -6.91 -10.26
N ARG A 216 9.20 -7.46 -11.46
CA ARG A 216 9.72 -8.82 -11.64
C ARG A 216 11.14 -8.98 -11.08
N ASP A 217 12.00 -7.98 -11.28
CA ASP A 217 13.36 -8.00 -10.74
C ASP A 217 13.34 -7.89 -9.21
N ILE A 218 12.49 -7.01 -8.67
CA ILE A 218 12.33 -6.83 -7.22
C ILE A 218 11.81 -8.13 -6.57
N TRP A 219 10.81 -8.77 -7.18
CA TRP A 219 10.32 -10.09 -6.75
C TRP A 219 11.45 -11.12 -6.70
N LYS A 220 12.21 -11.22 -7.80
CA LYS A 220 13.34 -12.14 -7.91
C LYS A 220 14.34 -11.88 -6.78
N PHE A 221 14.75 -10.62 -6.59
CA PHE A 221 15.62 -10.22 -5.50
C PHE A 221 15.11 -10.70 -4.14
N LEU A 222 13.83 -10.43 -3.82
CA LEU A 222 13.22 -10.86 -2.57
C LEU A 222 13.38 -12.38 -2.40
N VAL A 223 12.89 -13.18 -3.35
CA VAL A 223 12.79 -14.63 -3.16
C VAL A 223 14.08 -15.42 -3.41
N THR A 224 15.12 -14.83 -4.03
CA THR A 224 16.38 -15.53 -4.29
C THR A 224 17.57 -14.99 -3.52
N GLU A 225 17.57 -13.71 -3.16
CA GLU A 225 18.75 -13.02 -2.60
C GLU A 225 18.49 -12.40 -1.23
N HIS A 226 17.24 -12.15 -0.87
CA HIS A 226 16.90 -11.59 0.43
C HIS A 226 16.71 -12.70 1.47
N ASP A 227 17.48 -12.64 2.56
CA ASP A 227 17.55 -13.69 3.58
C ASP A 227 16.19 -14.08 4.19
N PHE A 228 15.20 -13.18 4.15
CA PHE A 228 13.87 -13.41 4.75
C PHE A 228 12.88 -14.14 3.85
N TYR A 229 13.19 -14.27 2.56
CA TYR A 229 12.28 -14.91 1.60
C TYR A 229 12.96 -15.99 0.77
N SER A 230 14.29 -16.00 0.73
CA SER A 230 15.01 -17.12 0.13
C SER A 230 14.81 -18.38 0.95
N ALA A 231 14.31 -19.44 0.30
CA ALA A 231 14.14 -20.74 0.94
C ALA A 231 15.45 -21.26 1.54
N SER A 232 16.57 -21.01 0.85
CA SER A 232 17.91 -21.31 1.35
C SER A 232 18.23 -20.57 2.65
N GLY A 233 18.00 -19.25 2.71
CA GLY A 233 18.21 -18.45 3.91
C GLY A 233 17.37 -18.95 5.09
N LEU A 234 16.08 -19.18 4.86
CA LEU A 234 15.14 -19.63 5.89
C LEU A 234 15.49 -21.02 6.43
N VAL A 235 15.74 -22.00 5.56
CA VAL A 235 16.05 -23.38 5.97
C VAL A 235 17.39 -23.46 6.71
N LEU A 236 18.41 -22.70 6.28
CA LEU A 236 19.71 -22.64 6.96
C LEU A 236 19.58 -22.09 8.40
N VAL A 237 18.77 -21.06 8.60
CA VAL A 237 18.52 -20.49 9.94
C VAL A 237 17.83 -21.51 10.85
N SER A 238 16.86 -22.26 10.33
CA SER A 238 16.16 -23.31 11.08
C SER A 238 17.05 -24.51 11.41
N ALA A 239 17.98 -24.87 10.52
CA ALA A 239 18.84 -26.04 10.70
C ALA A 239 20.03 -25.80 11.66
N VAL A 240 20.55 -24.58 11.75
CA VAL A 240 21.79 -24.27 12.48
C VAL A 240 21.54 -23.68 13.87
N GLY A 241 20.28 -23.40 14.24
CA GLY A 241 19.96 -22.82 15.55
C GLY A 241 20.49 -21.39 15.69
N GLY A 242 19.88 -20.44 14.99
CA GLY A 242 19.95 -18.99 15.32
C GLY A 242 21.30 -18.27 15.21
N GLY A 243 22.39 -18.94 14.81
CA GLY A 243 23.71 -18.31 14.64
C GLY A 243 23.93 -17.80 13.21
N LYS A 244 23.85 -16.48 12.98
CA LYS A 244 24.24 -15.87 11.69
C LYS A 244 25.72 -16.13 11.40
N THR A 245 26.01 -17.12 10.56
CA THR A 245 27.31 -17.23 9.91
C THR A 245 27.27 -16.37 8.65
N LYS A 246 27.78 -15.13 8.71
CA LYS A 246 27.93 -14.29 7.52
C LYS A 246 28.83 -15.01 6.52
N ARG A 247 28.28 -15.42 5.37
CA ARG A 247 29.10 -15.73 4.20
C ARG A 247 29.70 -14.43 3.67
N ARG A 248 31.03 -14.42 3.56
CA ARG A 248 31.84 -13.35 2.95
C ARG A 248 31.66 -13.32 1.45
#